data_AF-A0A971WNW6-F1
#
_entry.id   AF-A0A971WNW6-F1
#
_cell.length_a   1.000
_cell.length_b   1.000
_cell.length_c   1.000
_cell.angle_alpha   90.00
_cell.angle_beta   90.00
_cell.angle_gamma   90.00
#
_symmetry.space_group_name_H-M   'P 1'
#
loop_
_entity.id
_entity.type
_entity.pdbx_description
1 polymer ?
#
loop_
_entity_poly.entity_id
_entity_poly.type
_entity_poly.pdbx_seq_one_letter_code
_entity_poly.pdbx_strand_id
1 'polypeptide(L)' 'MSSEYSIEKAFLELEEIIHKLENEDISFEESVLLYENGMETYKKCQDYLKTMEGKIKKLSDENSDIWEDFGEE' A
#
# COMPACT_ATOMS: atom_id res chain seq x y z
N MET A 1 9.03 -6.88 15.15
CA MET A 1 9.67 -6.37 13.92
C MET A 1 8.65 -5.46 13.25
N SER A 2 9.01 -4.19 13.09
CA SER A 2 8.09 -3.07 12.82
C SER A 2 7.42 -3.20 11.46
N SER A 3 6.11 -2.94 11.40
CA SER A 3 5.24 -3.09 10.21
C SER A 3 5.63 -2.23 9.01
N GLU A 4 6.41 -1.16 9.20
CA GLU A 4 6.95 -0.34 8.11
C GLU A 4 7.95 -1.12 7.25
N TYR A 5 8.81 -1.95 7.87
CA TYR A 5 9.80 -2.72 7.13
C TYR A 5 9.19 -3.85 6.26
N SER A 6 7.91 -4.20 6.47
CA SER A 6 7.24 -5.20 5.62
C SER A 6 6.52 -4.58 4.43
N ILE A 7 6.03 -3.34 4.54
CA ILE A 7 5.32 -2.71 3.42
C ILE A 7 6.29 -2.17 2.36
N GLU A 8 7.42 -1.59 2.77
CA GLU A 8 8.47 -1.14 1.86
C GLU A 8 8.97 -2.31 0.99
N LYS A 9 9.07 -3.49 1.59
CA LYS A 9 9.37 -4.73 0.86
C LYS A 9 8.29 -5.12 -0.15
N ALA A 10 7.01 -4.98 0.21
CA ALA A 10 5.93 -5.28 -0.72
C ALA A 10 5.93 -4.31 -1.92
N PHE A 11 6.26 -3.04 -1.71
CA PHE A 11 6.44 -2.09 -2.81
C PHE A 11 7.63 -2.46 -3.70
N LEU A 12 8.78 -2.79 -3.11
CA LEU A 12 9.95 -3.24 -3.87
C LEU A 12 9.66 -4.53 -4.66
N GLU A 13 8.98 -5.49 -4.04
CA GLU A 13 8.58 -6.74 -4.71
C GLU A 13 7.63 -6.48 -5.89
N LEU A 14 6.69 -5.53 -5.73
CA LEU A 14 5.79 -5.14 -6.82
C LEU A 14 6.57 -4.47 -7.98
N GLU A 15 7.52 -3.60 -7.68
CA GLU A 15 8.39 -2.99 -8.70
C GLU A 15 9.22 -4.04 -9.43
N GLU A 16 9.80 -5.01 -8.72
CA GLU A 16 10.54 -6.12 -9.32
C GLU A 16 9.66 -6.98 -10.22
N ILE A 17 8.41 -7.24 -9.83
CA ILE A 17 7.44 -7.98 -10.64
C ILE A 17 7.12 -7.21 -11.93
N ILE A 18 6.85 -5.89 -11.83
CA ILE A 18 6.59 -5.03 -12.99
C ILE A 18 7.79 -5.07 -13.94
N HIS A 19 9.00 -4.87 -13.42
CA HIS A 19 10.22 -4.90 -14.23
C HIS A 19 10.42 -6.25 -14.94
N LYS A 20 10.06 -7.38 -14.31
CA LYS A 20 10.11 -8.71 -14.96
C LYS A 20 9.03 -8.85 -16.04
N LEU A 21 7.83 -8.32 -15.81
CA LEU A 21 6.74 -8.34 -16.79
C LEU A 21 7.01 -7.46 -18.02
N GLU A 22 7.83 -6.41 -17.88
CA GLU A 22 8.26 -5.55 -18.99
C GLU A 22 9.36 -6.17 -19.86
N ASN A 23 9.92 -7.31 -19.46
CA ASN A 23 10.95 -7.99 -20.24
C ASN A 23 10.33 -8.66 -21.49
N GLU A 24 10.83 -8.31 -22.68
CA GLU A 24 10.35 -8.84 -23.96
C GLU A 24 10.59 -10.35 -24.14
N ASP A 25 11.55 -10.93 -23.40
CA ASP A 25 11.91 -12.36 -23.47
C ASP A 25 11.13 -13.24 -22.47
N ILE A 26 10.16 -12.69 -21.74
CA ILE A 26 9.37 -13.46 -20.77
C ILE A 26 8.46 -14.49 -21.45
N SER A 27 8.42 -15.72 -20.93
CA SER A 27 7.48 -16.71 -21.44
C SER A 27 6.04 -16.41 -21.00
N PHE A 28 5.05 -16.89 -21.77
CA PHE A 28 3.64 -16.72 -21.43
C PHE A 28 3.31 -17.28 -20.04
N GLU A 29 3.79 -18.49 -19.72
CA GLU A 29 3.54 -19.13 -18.43
C GLU A 29 4.16 -18.34 -17.26
N GLU A 30 5.39 -17.85 -17.42
CA GLU A 30 6.01 -16.97 -16.42
C GLU A 30 5.27 -15.64 -16.27
N SER A 31 4.76 -15.07 -17.38
CA SER A 31 4.01 -13.81 -17.34
C SER A 31 2.70 -13.96 -16.55
N VAL A 32 2.03 -15.10 -16.65
CA VAL A 32 0.81 -15.39 -15.88
C VAL A 32 1.13 -15.52 -14.40
N LEU A 33 2.18 -16.27 -14.05
CA LEU A 33 2.60 -16.44 -12.66
C LEU A 33 3.04 -15.12 -12.02
N LEU A 34 3.82 -14.30 -12.73
CA LEU A 34 4.22 -12.98 -12.26
C LEU A 34 3.04 -12.03 -12.13
N TYR A 35 2.06 -12.10 -13.03
CA TYR A 35 0.84 -11.31 -12.91
C TYR A 35 0.02 -11.68 -11.67
N GLU A 36 -0.19 -12.98 -11.41
CA GLU A 36 -0.90 -13.44 -10.21
C GLU A 36 -0.20 -12.97 -8.93
N ASN A 37 1.13 -13.15 -8.86
CA ASN A 37 1.95 -12.67 -7.75
C ASN A 37 1.86 -11.14 -7.61
N GLY A 38 1.93 -10.41 -8.72
CA GLY A 38 1.82 -8.95 -8.75
C GLY A 38 0.47 -8.47 -8.21
N MET A 39 -0.62 -9.15 -8.56
CA MET A 39 -1.96 -8.83 -8.03
C MET A 39 -2.08 -9.08 -6.53
N GLU A 40 -1.48 -10.15 -6.02
CA GLU A 40 -1.46 -10.41 -4.58
C GLU A 40 -0.65 -9.35 -3.83
N THR A 41 0.54 -9.01 -4.32
CA THR A 41 1.40 -7.98 -3.74
C THR A 41 0.76 -6.59 -3.81
N TYR A 42 0.15 -6.24 -4.94
CA TYR A 42 -0.62 -5.00 -5.11
C TYR A 42 -1.76 -4.90 -4.08
N LYS A 43 -2.49 -6.00 -3.85
CA LYS A 43 -3.58 -6.01 -2.85
C LYS A 43 -3.06 -5.73 -1.44
N LYS A 44 -1.92 -6.33 -1.06
CA LYS A 44 -1.27 -6.04 0.23
C LYS A 44 -0.91 -4.56 0.36
N CYS A 45 -0.35 -3.97 -0.68
CA CYS A 45 -0.04 -2.54 -0.73
C CYS A 45 -1.31 -1.67 -0.57
N GLN A 46 -2.37 -2.01 -1.30
CA GLN A 46 -3.63 -1.28 -1.26
C GLN A 46 -4.29 -1.34 0.13
N ASP A 47 -4.31 -2.51 0.77
CA ASP A 47 -4.92 -2.71 2.09
C ASP A 47 -4.15 -1.95 3.18
N TYR A 48 -2.82 -1.90 3.08
CA TYR A 48 -2.00 -1.07 3.97
C TYR A 48 -2.30 0.42 3.79
N LEU A 49 -2.33 0.92 2.55
CA LEU A 49 -2.63 2.32 2.26
C LEU A 49 -4.00 2.73 2.81
N LYS A 50 -5.04 1.91 2.57
CA LYS A 50 -6.38 2.13 3.15
C LYS A 50 -6.36 2.18 4.68
N THR A 51 -5.59 1.32 5.32
CA THR A 51 -5.45 1.29 6.77
C THR A 51 -4.79 2.59 7.28
N MET A 52 -3.76 3.07 6.60
CA MET A 52 -3.07 4.30 6.95
C MET A 52 -3.92 5.55 6.71
N GLU A 53 -4.63 5.62 5.57
CA GLU A 53 -5.62 6.66 5.29
C GLU A 53 -6.70 6.72 6.39
N GLY A 54 -7.22 5.56 6.82
CA GLY A 54 -8.18 5.49 7.90
C GLY A 54 -7.65 6.01 9.24
N LYS A 55 -6.39 5.73 9.56
CA LYS A 55 -5.72 6.27 10.76
C LYS A 55 -5.55 7.79 10.67
N ILE A 56 -5.10 8.30 9.53
CA ILE A 56 -4.94 9.75 9.30
C ILE A 56 -6.29 10.45 9.42
N LYS A 57 -7.33 9.90 8.79
CA LYS A 57 -8.68 10.44 8.87
C LYS A 57 -9.18 10.50 10.31
N LYS A 58 -9.04 9.40 11.06
CA LYS A 58 -9.45 9.37 12.48
C LYS A 58 -8.72 10.41 13.32
N LEU A 59 -7.40 10.56 13.12
CA LEU A 59 -6.63 11.60 13.81
C LEU A 59 -7.06 13.02 13.41
N SER A 60 -7.45 13.23 12.15
CA SER A 60 -7.96 14.51 11.68
C SER A 60 -9.33 14.83 12.27
N ASP A 61 -10.23 13.85 12.32
CA ASP A 61 -11.57 13.98 12.90
C ASP A 61 -11.47 14.24 14.43
N GLU A 62 -10.64 13.47 15.14
CA GLU A 62 -10.37 13.67 16.58
C GLU A 62 -9.73 15.03 16.88
N ASN A 63 -8.87 15.54 16.00
CA ASN A 63 -8.34 16.90 16.17
C ASN A 63 -9.40 17.96 15.85
N SER A 64 -10.29 17.75 14.88
CA SER A 64 -11.40 18.68 14.58
C SER A 64 -12.25 18.95 15.83
N ASP A 65 -12.54 17.92 16.62
CA ASP A 65 -13.26 18.05 17.90
C ASP A 65 -12.47 18.88 18.94
N ILE A 66 -11.14 18.84 18.88
CA ILE A 66 -10.28 19.66 19.76
C ILE A 66 -10.39 21.15 19.39
N TRP A 67 -10.43 21.51 18.10
CA TRP A 67 -10.50 22.92 17.69
C TRP A 67 -11.88 23.55 17.93
N GLU A 68 -12.96 22.77 17.99
CA GLU A 68 -14.30 23.29 18.35
C GLU A 68 -14.43 23.62 19.85
N ASP A 69 -13.74 22.88 20.74
CA ASP A 69 -13.80 23.10 22.20
C ASP A 69 -13.05 24.37 22.67
N PHE A 70 -12.08 24.86 21.88
CA PHE A 70 -11.37 26.13 22.15
C PHE A 70 -12.08 27.38 21.57
N GLY A 71 -13.26 27.22 20.97
CA GLY A 71 -13.95 28.27 20.19
C GLY A 71 -15.08 29.03 20.89
N GLU A 72 -15.49 28.65 22.10
CA GLU A 72 -16.50 29.39 22.88
C GLU A 72 -15.87 30.05 24.12
N GLU A 73 -15.30 31.26 23.94
CA GLU A 73 -15.31 32.33 24.95
C GLU A 73 -16.22 33.47 24.49
#